data_AF-A0A3M0ZNJ5-F1
#
_entry.id   AF-A0A3M0ZNJ5-F1
#
_cell.length_a   1.000
_cell.length_b   1.000
_cell.length_c   1.000
_cell.angle_alpha   90.00
_cell.angle_beta   90.00
_cell.angle_gamma   90.00
#
_symmetry.space_group_name_H-M   'P 1'
#
loop_
_entity.id
_entity.type
_entity.pdbx_description
1 polymer ?
#
loop_
_entity_poly.entity_id
_entity_poly.type
_entity_poly.pdbx_seq_one_letter_code
_entity_poly.pdbx_strand_id
1 'polypeptide(L)'
;KGGGVYERYAKEISLTPEARAALGIDDDVEDVINGEQLISLILKAPCDLLWNGGIGTYVKASSESNADVNDGTNDAVRVNASELRAKVVGEGGNLGFTQLARLEFARNGGRINTDAVDNSGGVDLSDHEVNFKILFSRLQEKGKLSLEERNKILKEVAGDACRDVLQNNARQALLLTNSARRSAKRIDYFKSLIHELHKAGYLNRNMDKLPDAETLRALAQKKQGLLRPELAIVCSAVKMYLKDCLYSSPLILEEDILKEYLLDYFPEPVRSRWEDEILEHPLKREIIATRIVNSIVDTMGATFVHRTCVNHGVSPMECIRYYIAAVKILRFKGIREETRRFDTYDNNTLYLDLCQKSYRLLVNLILWLIGFHKANGSLMALINLYRESYTNVIESLDSLLPYDTCLRFKEKLSSVLRLGIGERVAKIFASAEIASDIFEYIWISNQSGANYQTSAQTHLNFVEAFGLSMLYTNFSEISVTGRWENELLYTSLAEIRKGICEMAVTAIQSGRTSQGAIEKFISQSDPAKRVKSLLSEPTDTGFTPSLIGILARQIQEARSEFLL
;
A
#
# COMPACT_ATOMS: atom_id res chain seq x y z
N LYS A 1 -39.23 16.86 -8.56
CA LYS A 1 -40.27 17.92 -8.52
C LYS A 1 -39.91 18.87 -7.38
N GLY A 2 -40.23 20.16 -7.45
CA GLY A 2 -39.91 21.14 -6.39
C GLY A 2 -38.54 21.84 -6.46
N GLY A 3 -37.73 21.58 -7.49
CA GLY A 3 -36.46 22.28 -7.68
C GLY A 3 -36.65 23.71 -8.22
N GLY A 4 -35.69 24.59 -7.95
CA GLY A 4 -35.68 25.98 -8.41
C GLY A 4 -34.27 26.54 -8.52
N VAL A 5 -34.15 27.70 -9.18
CA VAL A 5 -32.92 28.50 -9.22
C VAL A 5 -33.23 29.84 -8.55
N TYR A 6 -32.49 30.16 -7.50
CA TYR A 6 -32.70 31.36 -6.70
C TYR A 6 -31.41 32.16 -6.60
N GLU A 7 -31.52 33.48 -6.51
CA GLU A 7 -30.37 34.33 -6.25
C GLU A 7 -29.88 34.15 -4.81
N ARG A 8 -28.56 34.07 -4.62
CA ARG A 8 -27.95 33.95 -3.28
C ARG A 8 -28.39 35.08 -2.33
N TYR A 9 -28.54 36.29 -2.85
CA TYR A 9 -28.90 37.48 -2.08
C TYR A 9 -30.40 37.82 -2.17
N ALA A 10 -31.23 36.89 -2.65
CA ALA A 10 -32.68 37.07 -2.65
C ALA A 10 -33.15 37.25 -1.19
N LYS A 11 -33.95 38.30 -0.97
CA LYS A 11 -34.52 38.59 0.35
C LYS A 11 -35.67 37.66 0.71
N GLU A 12 -36.39 37.19 -0.31
CA GLU A 12 -37.59 36.36 -0.16
C GLU A 12 -37.56 35.23 -1.18
N ILE A 13 -37.68 34.01 -0.68
CA ILE A 13 -37.80 32.77 -1.42
C ILE A 13 -38.91 31.95 -0.77
N SER A 14 -39.97 31.69 -1.53
CA SER A 14 -41.01 30.73 -1.13
C SER A 14 -40.67 29.35 -1.68
N LEU A 15 -40.48 28.40 -0.78
CA LEU A 15 -40.22 27.01 -1.16
C LEU A 15 -41.53 26.24 -1.35
N THR A 16 -41.54 25.34 -2.33
CA THR A 16 -42.64 24.38 -2.47
C THR A 16 -42.65 23.38 -1.30
N PRO A 17 -43.81 22.80 -0.93
CA PRO A 17 -43.87 21.74 0.08
C PRO A 17 -42.92 20.57 -0.24
N GLU A 18 -42.76 20.21 -1.52
CA GLU A 18 -41.83 19.17 -1.95
C GLU A 18 -40.36 19.55 -1.69
N ALA A 19 -39.98 20.82 -1.89
CA ALA A 19 -38.64 21.30 -1.58
C ALA A 19 -38.35 21.29 -0.08
N ARG A 20 -39.32 21.74 0.73
CA ARG A 20 -39.21 21.71 2.20
C ARG A 20 -39.02 20.29 2.73
N ALA A 21 -39.84 19.36 2.23
CA ALA A 21 -39.72 17.95 2.58
C ALA A 21 -38.37 17.36 2.16
N ALA A 22 -37.88 17.67 0.95
CA ALA A 22 -36.59 17.17 0.47
C ALA A 22 -35.40 17.72 1.28
N LEU A 23 -35.46 18.98 1.72
CA LEU A 23 -34.45 19.62 2.55
C LEU A 23 -34.58 19.24 4.04
N GLY A 24 -35.66 18.55 4.43
CA GLY A 24 -35.96 18.22 5.82
C GLY A 24 -36.05 19.48 6.68
N ILE A 25 -36.76 20.50 6.18
CA ILE A 25 -37.04 21.76 6.88
C ILE A 25 -38.21 21.50 7.83
N ASP A 26 -38.03 21.86 9.11
CA ASP A 26 -39.06 21.71 10.13
C ASP A 26 -40.26 22.66 9.89
N ASP A 27 -41.43 22.30 10.40
CA ASP A 27 -42.68 23.05 10.20
C ASP A 27 -42.68 24.43 10.91
N ASP A 28 -41.77 24.64 11.87
CA ASP A 28 -41.60 25.89 12.61
C ASP A 28 -40.72 26.92 11.88
N VAL A 29 -40.03 26.53 10.81
CA VAL A 29 -39.28 27.45 9.94
C VAL A 29 -40.25 28.19 9.02
N GLU A 30 -40.11 29.52 8.92
CA GLU A 30 -40.97 30.38 8.09
C GLU A 30 -41.10 29.89 6.63
N ASP A 31 -42.26 30.15 6.01
CA ASP A 31 -42.55 29.78 4.61
C ASP A 31 -41.73 30.60 3.60
N VAL A 32 -41.35 31.82 4.00
CA VAL A 32 -40.52 32.73 3.21
C VAL A 32 -39.17 32.85 3.90
N ILE A 33 -38.12 32.46 3.19
CA ILE A 33 -36.73 32.52 3.68
C ILE A 33 -35.89 33.36 2.72
N ASN A 34 -34.75 33.88 3.18
CA ASN A 34 -33.77 34.50 2.29
C ASN A 34 -32.79 33.48 1.69
N GLY A 35 -32.02 33.89 0.69
CA GLY A 35 -31.07 33.02 -0.01
C GLY A 35 -29.94 32.47 0.87
N GLU A 36 -29.50 33.21 1.89
CA GLU A 36 -28.47 32.76 2.81
C GLU A 36 -28.99 31.65 3.75
N GLN A 37 -30.20 31.84 4.29
CA GLN A 37 -30.91 30.82 5.06
C GLN A 37 -31.12 29.55 4.24
N LEU A 38 -31.51 29.68 2.96
CA LEU A 38 -31.65 28.53 2.06
C LEU A 38 -30.34 27.75 1.91
N ILE A 39 -29.20 28.43 1.77
CA ILE A 39 -27.88 27.76 1.69
C ILE A 39 -27.59 26.97 2.98
N SER A 40 -27.80 27.57 4.15
CA SER A 40 -27.62 26.87 5.43
C SER A 40 -28.54 25.65 5.57
N LEU A 41 -29.78 25.73 5.08
CA LEU A 41 -30.73 24.61 5.08
C LEU A 41 -30.30 23.52 4.09
N ILE A 42 -29.77 23.87 2.91
CA ILE A 42 -29.22 22.91 1.95
C ILE A 42 -28.04 22.14 2.55
N LEU A 43 -27.13 22.82 3.26
CA LEU A 43 -26.00 22.16 3.93
C LEU A 43 -26.47 21.17 5.01
N LYS A 44 -27.57 21.50 5.70
CA LYS A 44 -28.18 20.66 6.75
C LYS A 44 -29.17 19.62 6.21
N ALA A 45 -29.40 19.54 4.90
CA ALA A 45 -30.37 18.61 4.33
C ALA A 45 -29.99 17.14 4.60
N PRO A 46 -30.96 16.24 4.83
CA PRO A 46 -30.67 14.82 4.94
C PRO A 46 -30.36 14.25 3.55
N CYS A 47 -29.12 13.78 3.34
CA CYS A 47 -28.71 13.20 2.07
C CYS A 47 -27.64 12.11 2.25
N ASP A 48 -27.46 11.26 1.25
CA ASP A 48 -26.36 10.28 1.28
C ASP A 48 -25.01 10.95 0.97
N LEU A 49 -24.98 11.90 0.03
CA LEU A 49 -23.78 12.61 -0.40
C LEU A 49 -24.03 14.12 -0.46
N LEU A 50 -23.21 14.89 0.26
CA LEU A 50 -23.04 16.32 0.08
C LEU A 50 -21.79 16.57 -0.78
N TRP A 51 -21.98 17.07 -1.99
CA TRP A 51 -20.88 17.49 -2.85
C TRP A 51 -20.68 19.00 -2.76
N ASN A 52 -19.66 19.43 -2.03
CA ASN A 52 -19.36 20.86 -1.87
C ASN A 52 -18.49 21.35 -3.02
N GLY A 53 -19.09 22.04 -3.99
CA GLY A 53 -18.40 22.74 -5.09
C GLY A 53 -18.34 24.26 -4.94
N GLY A 54 -18.68 24.79 -3.76
CA GLY A 54 -18.72 26.23 -3.50
C GLY A 54 -17.32 26.83 -3.25
N ILE A 55 -17.21 28.15 -3.39
CA ILE A 55 -16.00 28.89 -3.03
C ILE A 55 -16.09 29.35 -1.56
N GLY A 56 -15.02 29.11 -0.80
CA GLY A 56 -14.89 29.48 0.61
C GLY A 56 -15.34 28.38 1.58
N THR A 57 -15.34 28.70 2.88
CA THR A 57 -15.55 27.75 3.97
C THR A 57 -16.97 27.82 4.53
N TYR A 58 -17.74 26.78 4.21
CA TYR A 58 -19.17 26.64 4.55
C TYR A 58 -19.40 25.89 5.86
N VAL A 59 -18.41 25.11 6.32
CA VAL A 59 -18.56 24.28 7.51
C VAL A 59 -17.36 24.44 8.42
N LYS A 60 -17.62 24.74 9.69
CA LYS A 60 -16.62 24.80 10.77
C LYS A 60 -16.91 23.76 11.84
N ALA A 61 -15.94 23.52 12.74
CA ALA A 61 -16.23 22.77 13.94
C ALA A 61 -17.11 23.60 14.89
N SER A 62 -17.90 22.91 15.72
CA SER A 62 -18.68 23.53 16.80
C SER A 62 -17.80 24.25 17.84
N SER A 63 -16.53 23.87 17.94
CA SER A 63 -15.53 24.53 18.78
C SER A 63 -14.90 25.80 18.17
N GLU A 64 -15.16 26.08 16.89
CA GLU A 64 -14.64 27.27 16.20
C GLU A 64 -15.70 28.37 16.16
N SER A 65 -15.29 29.63 16.30
CA SER A 65 -16.13 30.79 15.98
C SER A 65 -16.04 31.12 14.49
N ASN A 66 -16.95 31.96 13.97
CA ASN A 66 -16.82 32.44 12.58
C ASN A 66 -15.52 33.24 12.35
N ALA A 67 -15.08 33.99 13.36
CA ALA A 67 -13.84 34.78 13.28
C ALA A 67 -12.58 33.90 13.13
N ASP A 68 -12.61 32.65 13.60
CA ASP A 68 -11.47 31.72 13.49
C ASP A 68 -11.29 31.18 12.05
N VAL A 69 -12.33 31.22 11.21
CA VAL A 69 -12.36 30.55 9.90
C VAL A 69 -11.67 31.36 8.79
N ASN A 70 -11.35 32.64 9.05
CA ASN A 70 -10.68 33.54 8.11
C ASN A 70 -11.33 33.62 6.70
N ASP A 71 -12.66 33.46 6.64
CA ASP A 71 -13.50 33.65 5.44
C ASP A 71 -14.80 34.39 5.83
N GLY A 72 -14.78 35.72 5.83
CA GLY A 72 -15.97 36.50 6.20
C GLY A 72 -17.13 36.40 5.19
N THR A 73 -16.88 35.97 3.96
CA THR A 73 -17.90 35.95 2.89
C THR A 73 -19.00 34.91 3.13
N ASN A 74 -18.67 33.83 3.83
CA ASN A 74 -19.63 32.75 4.13
C ASN A 74 -20.13 32.75 5.58
N ASP A 75 -19.83 33.77 6.38
CA ASP A 75 -20.23 33.82 7.80
C ASP A 75 -21.74 33.64 8.02
N ALA A 76 -22.56 34.27 7.17
CA ALA A 76 -24.02 34.24 7.26
C ALA A 76 -24.63 32.88 6.88
N VAL A 77 -23.90 32.05 6.11
CA VAL A 77 -24.38 30.74 5.64
C VAL A 77 -23.73 29.56 6.36
N ARG A 78 -22.66 29.80 7.12
CA ARG A 78 -21.82 28.76 7.71
C ARG A 78 -22.55 27.96 8.76
N VAL A 79 -22.38 26.64 8.72
CA VAL A 79 -22.94 25.70 9.70
C VAL A 79 -21.85 24.95 10.45
N ASN A 80 -22.20 24.33 11.58
CA ASN A 80 -21.30 23.43 12.28
C ASN A 80 -21.33 22.03 11.66
N ALA A 81 -20.20 21.33 11.72
CA ALA A 81 -20.09 19.95 11.26
C ALA A 81 -21.07 18.99 11.97
N SER A 82 -21.43 19.27 13.23
CA SER A 82 -22.44 18.52 13.99
C SER A 82 -23.88 18.71 13.50
N GLU A 83 -24.16 19.75 12.71
CA GLU A 83 -25.48 19.99 12.12
C GLU A 83 -25.68 19.27 10.77
N LEU A 84 -24.61 18.71 10.20
CA LEU A 84 -24.70 18.00 8.94
C LEU A 84 -25.42 16.66 9.10
N ARG A 85 -26.43 16.44 8.26
CA ARG A 85 -27.17 15.18 8.16
C ARG A 85 -26.73 14.30 7.00
N ALA A 86 -25.71 14.73 6.24
CA ALA A 86 -25.12 13.96 5.16
C ALA A 86 -24.38 12.72 5.70
N LYS A 87 -24.41 11.59 4.97
CA LYS A 87 -23.60 10.40 5.33
C LYS A 87 -22.17 10.50 4.81
N VAL A 88 -22.00 11.09 3.63
CA VAL A 88 -20.72 11.25 2.93
C VAL A 88 -20.60 12.70 2.47
N VAL A 89 -19.40 13.26 2.58
CA VAL A 89 -19.05 14.57 2.01
C VAL A 89 -17.93 14.36 1.01
N GLY A 90 -18.09 14.95 -0.19
CA GLY A 90 -17.02 15.16 -1.16
C GLY A 90 -16.74 16.66 -1.31
N GLU A 91 -15.50 17.07 -1.11
CA GLU A 91 -15.08 18.46 -1.30
C GLU A 91 -14.54 18.68 -2.71
N GLY A 92 -15.41 19.12 -3.63
CA GLY A 92 -15.03 19.50 -4.99
C GLY A 92 -14.38 20.89 -5.09
N GLY A 93 -14.73 21.80 -4.18
CA GLY A 93 -14.07 23.10 -4.00
C GLY A 93 -12.85 23.01 -3.07
N ASN A 94 -12.07 24.09 -2.99
CA ASN A 94 -11.00 24.21 -2.01
C ASN A 94 -11.54 24.81 -0.70
N LEU A 95 -11.11 24.25 0.42
CA LEU A 95 -11.38 24.76 1.77
C LEU A 95 -12.88 24.90 2.09
N GLY A 96 -13.71 23.99 1.58
CA GLY A 96 -15.15 23.95 1.88
C GLY A 96 -15.44 23.74 3.37
N PHE A 97 -14.52 23.05 4.05
CA PHE A 97 -14.55 22.74 5.47
C PHE A 97 -13.25 23.19 6.13
N THR A 98 -13.33 23.67 7.38
CA THR A 98 -12.11 23.76 8.21
C THR A 98 -11.59 22.36 8.50
N GLN A 99 -10.30 22.23 8.83
CA GLN A 99 -9.75 20.92 9.20
C GLN A 99 -10.46 20.36 10.45
N LEU A 100 -10.77 21.19 11.45
CA LEU A 100 -11.49 20.73 12.64
C LEU A 100 -12.91 20.26 12.31
N ALA A 101 -13.61 20.90 11.36
CA ALA A 101 -14.92 20.46 10.87
C ALA A 101 -14.86 19.07 10.28
N ARG A 102 -13.85 18.78 9.44
CA ARG A 102 -13.63 17.45 8.86
C ARG A 102 -13.45 16.39 9.95
N LEU A 103 -12.70 16.72 11.01
CA LEU A 103 -12.48 15.82 12.14
C LEU A 103 -13.76 15.61 12.96
N GLU A 104 -14.52 16.65 13.26
CA GLU A 104 -15.80 16.54 13.98
C GLU A 104 -16.81 15.70 13.20
N PHE A 105 -17.01 15.98 11.91
CA PHE A 105 -17.90 15.21 11.05
C PHE A 105 -17.49 13.73 10.98
N ALA A 106 -16.20 13.45 10.82
CA ALA A 106 -15.68 12.09 10.80
C ALA A 106 -15.85 11.35 12.14
N ARG A 107 -15.68 12.04 13.28
CA ARG A 107 -15.91 11.47 14.63
C ARG A 107 -17.37 11.13 14.86
N ASN A 108 -18.29 11.92 14.30
CA ASN A 108 -19.73 11.70 14.39
C ASN A 108 -20.24 10.61 13.43
N GLY A 109 -19.35 9.89 12.74
CA GLY A 109 -19.68 8.77 11.85
C GLY A 109 -19.84 9.15 10.38
N GLY A 110 -19.71 10.44 10.04
CA GLY A 110 -19.66 10.90 8.65
C GLY A 110 -18.41 10.43 7.92
N ARG A 111 -18.49 10.29 6.59
CA ARG A 111 -17.34 9.93 5.74
C ARG A 111 -16.89 11.14 4.94
N ILE A 112 -15.66 11.57 5.16
CA ILE A 112 -15.06 12.73 4.48
C ILE A 112 -13.55 12.50 4.35
N ASN A 113 -12.96 13.00 3.26
CA ASN A 113 -11.51 13.10 3.12
C ASN A 113 -11.07 14.56 3.33
N THR A 114 -10.01 15.00 2.68
CA THR A 114 -9.72 16.43 2.51
C THR A 114 -10.04 16.81 1.06
N ASP A 115 -10.39 18.07 0.82
CA ASP A 115 -10.42 18.69 -0.51
C ASP A 115 -9.27 18.25 -1.43
N ALA A 116 -8.03 18.26 -0.96
CA ALA A 116 -6.86 17.87 -1.74
C ALA A 116 -6.91 16.43 -2.31
N VAL A 117 -7.77 15.57 -1.76
CA VAL A 117 -8.03 14.22 -2.27
C VAL A 117 -9.25 14.22 -3.19
N ASP A 118 -10.34 14.87 -2.77
CA ASP A 118 -11.63 14.80 -3.48
C ASP A 118 -11.64 15.65 -4.77
N ASN A 119 -10.89 16.76 -4.81
CA ASN A 119 -10.76 17.66 -5.96
C ASN A 119 -9.46 17.48 -6.76
N SER A 120 -8.66 16.44 -6.44
CA SER A 120 -7.32 16.24 -7.00
C SER A 120 -7.29 16.08 -8.52
N GLY A 121 -8.42 15.72 -9.14
CA GLY A 121 -8.51 15.42 -10.57
C GLY A 121 -8.12 16.58 -11.48
N GLY A 122 -8.42 17.83 -11.08
CA GLY A 122 -8.03 19.00 -11.87
C GLY A 122 -6.51 19.21 -11.91
N VAL A 123 -5.84 19.03 -10.77
CA VAL A 123 -4.38 19.12 -10.68
C VAL A 123 -3.71 17.98 -11.43
N ASP A 124 -4.22 16.76 -11.29
CA ASP A 124 -3.71 15.56 -11.97
C ASP A 124 -3.84 15.68 -13.50
N LEU A 125 -4.99 16.14 -14.00
CA LEU A 125 -5.17 16.39 -15.44
C LEU A 125 -4.24 17.50 -15.95
N SER A 126 -3.98 18.52 -15.13
CA SER A 126 -3.03 19.58 -15.46
C SER A 126 -1.59 19.06 -15.58
N ASP A 127 -1.18 18.11 -14.73
CA ASP A 127 0.13 17.44 -14.83
C ASP A 127 0.26 16.68 -16.17
N HIS A 128 -0.78 15.93 -16.55
CA HIS A 128 -0.88 15.31 -17.88
C HIS A 128 -0.75 16.35 -19.00
N GLU A 129 -1.51 17.44 -18.94
CA GLU A 129 -1.48 18.50 -19.94
C GLU A 129 -0.09 19.12 -20.11
N VAL A 130 0.58 19.44 -19.00
CA VAL A 130 1.94 20.02 -19.02
C VAL A 130 2.95 19.04 -19.62
N ASN A 131 2.90 17.77 -19.21
CA ASN A 131 3.81 16.75 -19.75
C ASN A 131 3.57 16.49 -21.25
N PHE A 132 2.32 16.51 -21.73
CA PHE A 132 2.04 16.48 -23.18
C PHE A 132 2.57 17.72 -23.90
N LYS A 133 2.40 18.92 -23.33
CA LYS A 133 2.90 20.16 -23.91
C LYS A 133 4.42 20.16 -24.06
N ILE A 134 5.15 19.66 -23.06
CA ILE A 134 6.61 19.54 -23.10
C ILE A 134 7.04 18.56 -24.20
N LEU A 135 6.45 17.36 -24.23
CA LEU A 135 6.74 16.36 -25.26
C LEU A 135 6.45 16.88 -26.67
N PHE A 136 5.26 17.43 -26.89
CA PHE A 136 4.81 17.85 -28.20
C PHE A 136 5.55 19.10 -28.69
N SER A 137 5.88 20.06 -27.83
CA SER A 137 6.69 21.21 -28.23
C SER A 137 8.03 20.77 -28.83
N ARG A 138 8.71 19.78 -28.21
CA ARG A 138 9.98 19.23 -28.72
C ARG A 138 9.81 18.50 -30.05
N LEU A 139 8.71 17.77 -30.23
CA LEU A 139 8.40 17.12 -31.51
C LEU A 139 8.16 18.14 -32.63
N GLN A 140 7.48 19.24 -32.32
CA GLN A 140 7.25 20.34 -33.25
C GLN A 140 8.58 21.03 -33.62
N GLU A 141 9.45 21.29 -32.64
CA GLU A 141 10.80 21.84 -32.87
C GLU A 141 11.66 20.93 -33.75
N LYS A 142 11.55 19.61 -33.60
CA LYS A 142 12.22 18.60 -34.44
C LYS A 142 11.53 18.40 -35.81
N GLY A 143 10.44 19.11 -36.11
CA GLY A 143 9.67 18.96 -37.35
C GLY A 143 8.92 17.63 -37.48
N LYS A 144 8.77 16.87 -36.38
CA LYS A 144 8.14 15.54 -36.34
C LYS A 144 6.63 15.57 -36.11
N LEU A 145 6.07 16.74 -35.79
CA LEU A 145 4.65 16.90 -35.47
C LEU A 145 4.20 18.30 -35.90
N SER A 146 3.12 18.42 -36.67
CA SER A 146 2.47 19.70 -36.97
C SER A 146 1.51 20.14 -35.85
N LEU A 147 1.08 21.40 -35.86
CA LEU A 147 0.11 21.91 -34.88
C LEU A 147 -1.26 21.23 -35.06
N GLU A 148 -1.67 21.00 -36.30
CA GLU A 148 -2.91 20.35 -36.68
C GLU A 148 -2.94 18.90 -36.18
N GLU A 149 -1.85 18.15 -36.42
CA GLU A 149 -1.71 16.78 -35.92
C GLU A 149 -1.66 16.73 -34.40
N ARG A 150 -0.94 17.65 -33.75
CA ARG A 150 -0.90 17.76 -32.29
C ARG A 150 -2.31 17.90 -31.71
N ASN A 151 -3.11 18.82 -32.26
CA ASN A 151 -4.48 19.06 -31.80
C ASN A 151 -5.39 17.85 -32.03
N LYS A 152 -5.20 17.13 -33.15
CA LYS A 152 -5.93 15.89 -33.43
C LYS A 152 -5.59 14.80 -32.41
N ILE A 153 -4.31 14.62 -32.11
CA ILE A 153 -3.84 13.58 -31.19
C ILE A 153 -4.24 13.88 -29.75
N LEU A 154 -4.17 15.15 -29.32
CA LEU A 154 -4.69 15.55 -27.99
C LEU A 154 -6.17 15.17 -27.81
N LYS A 155 -7.00 15.39 -28.84
CA LYS A 155 -8.41 14.97 -28.81
C LYS A 155 -8.57 13.46 -28.74
N GLU A 156 -7.72 12.72 -29.46
CA GLU A 156 -7.72 11.25 -29.47
C GLU A 156 -7.40 10.68 -28.07
N VAL A 157 -6.39 11.23 -27.39
CA VAL A 157 -5.89 10.67 -26.12
C VAL A 157 -6.47 11.31 -24.86
N ALA A 158 -7.31 12.34 -24.98
CA ALA A 158 -7.95 12.99 -23.83
C ALA A 158 -8.73 11.98 -22.96
N GLY A 159 -9.39 11.01 -23.59
CA GLY A 159 -10.11 9.94 -22.88
C GLY A 159 -9.18 9.03 -22.07
N ASP A 160 -7.96 8.76 -22.55
CA ASP A 160 -6.95 8.00 -21.81
C ASP A 160 -6.47 8.75 -20.58
N ALA A 161 -6.12 10.04 -20.74
CA ALA A 161 -5.68 10.88 -19.62
C ALA A 161 -6.77 10.98 -18.53
N CYS A 162 -8.03 11.18 -18.91
CA CYS A 162 -9.15 11.17 -17.96
C CYS A 162 -9.28 9.83 -17.23
N ARG A 163 -9.09 8.69 -17.92
CA ARG A 163 -9.12 7.37 -17.27
C ARG A 163 -7.98 7.20 -16.27
N ASP A 164 -6.78 7.67 -16.60
CA ASP A 164 -5.62 7.59 -15.70
C ASP A 164 -5.84 8.43 -14.44
N VAL A 165 -6.36 9.65 -14.59
CA VAL A 165 -6.73 10.53 -13.47
C VAL A 165 -7.79 9.88 -12.57
N LEU A 166 -8.86 9.32 -13.14
CA LEU A 166 -9.91 8.64 -12.38
C LEU A 166 -9.36 7.41 -11.64
N GLN A 167 -8.50 6.63 -12.29
CA GLN A 167 -7.85 5.49 -11.64
C GLN A 167 -6.90 5.91 -10.52
N ASN A 168 -6.19 7.02 -10.68
CA ASN A 168 -5.33 7.56 -9.64
C ASN A 168 -6.17 8.00 -8.42
N ASN A 169 -7.24 8.75 -8.64
CA ASN A 169 -8.13 9.20 -7.56
C ASN A 169 -8.77 8.01 -6.82
N ALA A 170 -9.25 6.99 -7.53
CA ALA A 170 -9.79 5.77 -6.92
C ALA A 170 -8.76 5.05 -6.03
N ARG A 171 -7.48 4.98 -6.47
CA ARG A 171 -6.40 4.38 -5.67
C ARG A 171 -6.11 5.17 -4.41
N GLN A 172 -6.19 6.50 -4.46
CA GLN A 172 -6.03 7.35 -3.28
C GLN A 172 -7.19 7.17 -2.28
N ALA A 173 -8.43 7.05 -2.76
CA ALA A 173 -9.57 6.75 -1.89
C ALA A 173 -9.42 5.38 -1.19
N LEU A 174 -8.98 4.36 -1.94
CA LEU A 174 -8.70 3.02 -1.42
C LEU A 174 -7.53 3.00 -0.42
N LEU A 175 -6.48 3.78 -0.69
CA LEU A 175 -5.36 3.98 0.23
C LEU A 175 -5.85 4.46 1.60
N LEU A 176 -6.74 5.46 1.64
CA LEU A 176 -7.28 5.97 2.89
C LEU A 176 -8.16 4.94 3.61
N THR A 177 -8.98 4.19 2.87
CA THR A 177 -9.78 3.08 3.43
C THR A 177 -8.89 2.04 4.11
N ASN A 178 -7.85 1.58 3.41
CA ASN A 178 -6.92 0.60 3.97
C ASN A 178 -6.06 1.19 5.10
N SER A 179 -5.69 2.46 5.01
CA SER A 179 -4.90 3.14 6.04
C SER A 179 -5.68 3.32 7.34
N ALA A 180 -6.99 3.60 7.29
CA ALA A 180 -7.85 3.65 8.47
C ALA A 180 -7.94 2.28 9.17
N ARG A 181 -8.09 1.20 8.40
CA ARG A 181 -8.05 -0.18 8.93
C ARG A 181 -6.70 -0.53 9.54
N ARG A 182 -5.60 -0.08 8.93
CA ARG A 182 -4.23 -0.32 9.41
C ARG A 182 -3.89 0.51 10.64
N SER A 183 -4.30 1.78 10.70
CA SER A 183 -4.02 2.68 11.81
C SER A 183 -4.67 2.18 13.10
N ALA A 184 -5.92 1.69 13.04
CA ALA A 184 -6.60 1.09 14.20
C ALA A 184 -5.86 -0.14 14.77
N LYS A 185 -5.14 -0.90 13.93
CA LYS A 185 -4.38 -2.09 14.35
C LYS A 185 -2.94 -1.78 14.78
N ARG A 186 -2.37 -0.68 14.31
CA ARG A 186 -0.91 -0.42 14.31
C ARG A 186 -0.59 1.07 14.48
N ILE A 187 -1.29 1.74 15.38
CA ILE A 187 -1.20 3.20 15.55
C ILE A 187 0.21 3.67 15.94
N ASP A 188 0.99 2.85 16.64
CA ASP A 188 2.36 3.21 17.05
C ASP A 188 3.29 3.48 15.84
N TYR A 189 3.10 2.76 14.72
CA TYR A 189 3.85 3.05 13.50
C TYR A 189 3.42 4.38 12.86
N PHE A 190 2.15 4.78 12.99
CA PHE A 190 1.69 6.10 12.55
C PHE A 190 2.22 7.20 13.47
N LYS A 191 2.21 6.98 14.79
CA LYS A 191 2.80 7.90 15.78
C LYS A 191 4.27 8.17 15.48
N SER A 192 5.05 7.10 15.27
CA SER A 192 6.47 7.22 14.92
C SER A 192 6.68 7.89 13.56
N LEU A 193 5.89 7.54 12.53
CA LEU A 193 5.96 8.19 11.22
C LEU A 193 5.66 9.70 11.30
N ILE A 194 4.59 10.10 12.00
CA ILE A 194 4.22 11.51 12.17
C ILE A 194 5.34 12.28 12.86
N HIS A 195 5.98 11.68 13.87
CA HIS A 195 7.12 12.29 14.55
C HIS A 195 8.29 12.53 13.58
N GLU A 196 8.68 11.52 12.80
CA GLU A 196 9.79 11.64 11.84
C GLU A 196 9.48 12.65 10.72
N LEU A 197 8.27 12.60 10.15
CA LEU A 197 7.85 13.55 9.11
C LEU A 197 7.81 14.99 9.63
N HIS A 198 7.37 15.19 10.88
CA HIS A 198 7.40 16.51 11.52
C HIS A 198 8.83 17.01 11.73
N LYS A 199 9.72 16.15 12.25
CA LYS A 199 11.14 16.47 12.44
C LYS A 199 11.84 16.80 11.12
N ALA A 200 11.45 16.11 10.03
CA ALA A 200 11.98 16.33 8.70
C ALA A 200 11.32 17.51 7.95
N GLY A 201 10.35 18.20 8.55
CA GLY A 201 9.72 19.40 7.97
C GLY A 201 8.59 19.13 6.96
N TYR A 202 8.14 17.88 6.81
CA TYR A 202 7.04 17.52 5.89
C TYR A 202 5.65 17.65 6.54
N LEU A 203 5.59 17.84 7.85
CA LEU A 203 4.34 18.01 8.60
C LEU A 203 4.50 19.09 9.67
N ASN A 204 3.42 19.83 9.93
CA ASN A 204 3.28 20.70 11.09
C ASN A 204 2.04 20.28 11.86
N ARG A 205 2.24 19.51 12.93
CA ARG A 205 1.14 18.89 13.70
C ARG A 205 0.07 19.87 14.18
N ASN A 206 0.47 21.09 14.54
CA ASN A 206 -0.46 22.11 15.06
C ASN A 206 -1.26 22.77 13.93
N MET A 207 -0.63 23.02 12.79
CA MET A 207 -1.30 23.58 11.60
C MET A 207 -2.23 22.54 10.96
N ASP A 208 -1.74 21.31 10.84
CA ASP A 208 -2.43 20.18 10.22
C ASP A 208 -3.51 19.55 11.11
N LYS A 209 -3.63 20.01 12.36
CA LYS A 209 -4.54 19.49 13.39
C LYS A 209 -4.38 17.97 13.61
N LEU A 210 -3.15 17.48 13.55
CA LEU A 210 -2.83 16.07 13.83
C LEU A 210 -2.81 15.82 15.34
N PRO A 211 -3.22 14.62 15.79
CA PRO A 211 -3.31 14.30 17.21
C PRO A 211 -1.93 14.38 17.89
N ASP A 212 -1.92 14.87 19.13
CA ASP A 212 -0.73 14.94 19.96
C ASP A 212 -0.30 13.54 20.48
N ALA A 213 0.80 13.48 21.23
CA ALA A 213 1.32 12.20 21.72
C ALA A 213 0.44 11.55 22.80
N GLU A 214 -0.40 12.32 23.49
CA GLU A 214 -1.33 11.83 24.51
C GLU A 214 -2.60 11.27 23.86
N THR A 215 -3.17 12.01 22.91
CA THR A 215 -4.30 11.60 22.07
C THR A 215 -3.99 10.30 21.34
N LEU A 216 -2.81 10.18 20.73
CA LEU A 216 -2.39 8.94 20.07
C LEU A 216 -2.30 7.74 21.04
N ARG A 217 -1.88 7.97 22.29
CA ARG A 217 -1.85 6.93 23.34
C ARG A 217 -3.27 6.52 23.74
N ALA A 218 -4.18 7.48 23.91
CA ALA A 218 -5.58 7.20 24.22
C ALA A 218 -6.28 6.43 23.09
N LEU A 219 -6.01 6.78 21.83
CA LEU A 219 -6.51 6.04 20.66
C LEU A 219 -6.00 4.59 20.65
N ALA A 220 -4.70 4.38 20.93
CA ALA A 220 -4.12 3.05 21.03
C ALA A 220 -4.81 2.17 22.07
N GLN A 221 -5.06 2.72 23.27
CA GLN A 221 -5.77 2.01 24.36
C GLN A 221 -7.20 1.63 23.97
N LYS A 222 -7.88 2.46 23.18
CA LYS A 222 -9.24 2.22 22.66
C LYS A 222 -9.28 1.39 21.38
N LYS A 223 -8.12 0.93 20.86
CA LYS A 223 -7.99 0.27 19.54
C LYS A 223 -8.61 1.09 18.39
N GLN A 224 -8.55 2.42 18.52
CA GLN A 224 -8.99 3.37 17.51
C GLN A 224 -7.80 3.85 16.68
N GLY A 225 -8.05 4.17 15.41
CA GLY A 225 -7.05 4.68 14.48
C GLY A 225 -7.18 6.18 14.24
N LEU A 226 -6.33 6.69 13.36
CA LEU A 226 -6.47 8.03 12.77
C LEU A 226 -7.71 8.10 11.87
N LEU A 227 -8.30 9.28 11.78
CA LEU A 227 -9.43 9.61 10.90
C LEU A 227 -8.95 9.80 9.45
N ARG A 228 -9.83 9.63 8.48
CA ARG A 228 -9.50 9.76 7.05
C ARG A 228 -8.89 11.12 6.68
N PRO A 229 -9.38 12.27 7.18
CA PRO A 229 -8.75 13.57 6.90
C PRO A 229 -7.33 13.68 7.46
N GLU A 230 -7.04 13.09 8.62
CA GLU A 230 -5.68 13.04 9.19
C GLU A 230 -4.77 12.14 8.34
N LEU A 231 -5.30 11.00 7.91
CA LEU A 231 -4.59 10.06 7.03
C LEU A 231 -4.29 10.67 5.66
N ALA A 232 -5.18 11.50 5.10
CA ALA A 232 -4.93 12.21 3.84
C ALA A 232 -3.68 13.10 3.94
N ILE A 233 -3.56 13.85 5.02
CA ILE A 233 -2.39 14.70 5.30
C ILE A 233 -1.12 13.85 5.45
N VAL A 234 -1.17 12.79 6.28
CA VAL A 234 -0.01 11.90 6.50
C VAL A 234 0.42 11.20 5.21
N CYS A 235 -0.54 10.74 4.40
CA CYS A 235 -0.29 10.12 3.10
C CYS A 235 0.33 11.11 2.10
N SER A 236 -0.11 12.36 2.09
CA SER A 236 0.50 13.40 1.24
C SER A 236 1.95 13.68 1.65
N ALA A 237 2.19 13.88 2.94
CA ALA A 237 3.52 14.17 3.47
C ALA A 237 4.52 13.03 3.23
N VAL A 238 4.11 11.76 3.40
CA VAL A 238 5.01 10.63 3.10
C VAL A 238 5.32 10.52 1.61
N LYS A 239 4.38 10.87 0.71
CA LYS A 239 4.65 10.91 -0.73
C LYS A 239 5.70 12.00 -1.05
N MET A 240 5.62 13.16 -0.42
CA MET A 240 6.63 14.22 -0.58
C MET A 240 8.01 13.75 -0.09
N TYR A 241 8.08 13.21 1.13
CA TYR A 241 9.31 12.68 1.71
C TYR A 241 9.98 11.61 0.83
N LEU A 242 9.20 10.65 0.31
CA LEU A 242 9.75 9.58 -0.53
C LEU A 242 10.19 10.09 -1.91
N LYS A 243 9.55 11.12 -2.46
CA LYS A 243 10.03 11.78 -3.70
C LYS A 243 11.39 12.43 -3.48
N ASP A 244 11.58 13.15 -2.37
CA ASP A 244 12.86 13.78 -2.06
C ASP A 244 13.97 12.75 -1.80
N CYS A 245 13.62 11.61 -1.18
CA CYS A 245 14.54 10.47 -1.06
C CYS A 245 14.99 9.96 -2.44
N LEU A 246 14.07 9.86 -3.41
CA LEU A 246 14.38 9.46 -4.79
C LEU A 246 15.25 10.48 -5.52
N TYR A 247 14.94 11.77 -5.38
CA TYR A 247 15.75 12.84 -5.97
C TYR A 247 17.17 12.89 -5.41
N SER A 248 17.35 12.49 -4.15
CA SER A 248 18.66 12.40 -3.51
C SER A 248 19.51 11.21 -4.00
N SER A 249 18.94 10.26 -4.75
CA SER A 249 19.66 9.12 -5.32
C SER A 249 19.27 8.90 -6.79
N PRO A 250 19.74 9.76 -7.72
CA PRO A 250 19.29 9.76 -9.10
C PRO A 250 19.65 8.48 -9.87
N LEU A 251 20.66 7.73 -9.43
CA LEU A 251 21.12 6.51 -10.09
C LEU A 251 20.03 5.44 -10.21
N ILE A 252 19.14 5.32 -9.21
CA ILE A 252 18.03 4.37 -9.31
C ILE A 252 17.09 4.74 -10.46
N LEU A 253 16.86 6.05 -10.68
CA LEU A 253 15.94 6.58 -11.70
C LEU A 253 16.50 6.43 -13.13
N GLU A 254 17.76 6.01 -13.28
CA GLU A 254 18.42 5.76 -14.56
C GLU A 254 18.41 4.28 -14.96
N GLU A 255 17.96 3.37 -14.08
CA GLU A 255 17.88 1.95 -14.43
C GLU A 255 16.87 1.72 -15.57
N ASP A 256 17.30 0.97 -16.60
CA ASP A 256 16.50 0.73 -17.81
C ASP A 256 15.13 0.15 -17.52
N ILE A 257 15.01 -0.69 -16.49
CA ILE A 257 13.73 -1.28 -16.08
C ILE A 257 12.71 -0.23 -15.66
N LEU A 258 13.13 0.97 -15.24
CA LEU A 258 12.22 2.04 -14.83
C LEU A 258 11.68 2.87 -15.98
N LYS A 259 12.25 2.74 -17.19
CA LYS A 259 11.74 3.39 -18.41
C LYS A 259 10.27 3.06 -18.66
N GLU A 260 9.83 1.85 -18.29
CA GLU A 260 8.42 1.46 -18.43
C GLU A 260 7.47 2.33 -17.59
N TYR A 261 7.89 2.91 -16.46
CA TYR A 261 7.05 3.81 -15.66
C TYR A 261 6.79 5.14 -16.38
N LEU A 262 7.78 5.59 -17.16
CA LEU A 262 7.68 6.77 -18.02
C LEU A 262 6.84 6.47 -19.26
N LEU A 263 7.06 5.32 -19.89
CA LEU A 263 6.29 4.90 -21.06
C LEU A 263 4.82 4.64 -20.71
N ASP A 264 4.52 3.97 -19.59
CA ASP A 264 3.16 3.75 -19.06
C ASP A 264 2.46 5.04 -18.58
N TYR A 265 3.16 6.18 -18.52
CA TYR A 265 2.54 7.48 -18.25
C TYR A 265 1.85 8.05 -19.49
N PHE A 266 2.39 7.78 -20.68
CA PHE A 266 1.82 8.27 -21.93
C PHE A 266 0.87 7.21 -22.56
N PRO A 267 -0.28 7.63 -23.09
CA PRO A 267 -1.21 6.75 -23.77
C PRO A 267 -0.58 6.03 -24.97
N GLU A 268 -1.10 4.84 -25.27
CA GLU A 268 -0.57 3.96 -26.33
C GLU A 268 -0.39 4.64 -27.70
N PRO A 269 -1.34 5.48 -28.19
CA PRO A 269 -1.17 6.16 -29.48
C PRO A 269 0.03 7.12 -29.52
N VAL A 270 0.44 7.69 -28.38
CA VAL A 270 1.60 8.59 -28.26
C VAL A 270 2.88 7.77 -28.11
N ARG A 271 2.83 6.75 -27.23
CA ARG A 271 3.95 5.88 -26.92
C ARG A 271 4.48 5.14 -28.15
N SER A 272 3.59 4.56 -28.95
CA SER A 272 3.93 3.80 -30.17
C SER A 272 4.57 4.65 -31.27
N ARG A 273 4.36 5.97 -31.27
CA ARG A 273 4.89 6.88 -32.30
C ARG A 273 6.19 7.57 -31.88
N TRP A 274 6.38 7.80 -30.58
CA TRP A 274 7.43 8.68 -30.06
C TRP A 274 8.10 8.12 -28.81
N GLU A 275 8.33 6.81 -28.78
CA GLU A 275 9.01 6.14 -27.67
C GLU A 275 10.35 6.80 -27.34
N ASP A 276 11.19 7.04 -28.34
CA ASP A 276 12.50 7.67 -28.16
C ASP A 276 12.39 9.08 -27.56
N GLU A 277 11.45 9.91 -28.05
CA GLU A 277 11.25 11.25 -27.51
C GLU A 277 10.67 11.25 -26.09
N ILE A 278 9.86 10.25 -25.74
CA ILE A 278 9.40 10.05 -24.37
C ILE A 278 10.58 9.68 -23.47
N LEU A 279 11.49 8.79 -23.90
CA LEU A 279 12.69 8.43 -23.13
C LEU A 279 13.67 9.61 -22.94
N GLU A 280 13.61 10.60 -23.84
CA GLU A 280 14.29 11.89 -23.75
C GLU A 280 13.49 12.99 -23.03
N HIS A 281 12.34 12.68 -22.44
CA HIS A 281 11.48 13.69 -21.81
C HIS A 281 12.25 14.45 -20.71
N PRO A 282 12.23 15.80 -20.70
CA PRO A 282 12.96 16.61 -19.72
C PRO A 282 12.62 16.28 -18.26
N LEU A 283 11.35 15.95 -17.98
CA LEU A 283 10.84 15.60 -16.65
C LEU A 283 10.79 14.09 -16.40
N LYS A 284 11.58 13.29 -17.11
CA LYS A 284 11.52 11.82 -16.99
C LYS A 284 11.74 11.32 -15.56
N ARG A 285 12.66 11.95 -14.82
CA ARG A 285 12.99 11.53 -13.46
C ARG A 285 11.85 11.83 -12.49
N GLU A 286 11.21 12.99 -12.65
CA GLU A 286 10.08 13.47 -11.85
C GLU A 286 8.83 12.62 -12.09
N ILE A 287 8.55 12.28 -13.35
CA ILE A 287 7.44 11.40 -13.73
C ILE A 287 7.66 10.00 -13.13
N ILE A 288 8.85 9.41 -13.34
CA ILE A 288 9.19 8.09 -12.79
C ILE A 288 9.08 8.08 -11.27
N ALA A 289 9.68 9.07 -10.59
CA ALA A 289 9.65 9.15 -9.13
C ALA A 289 8.21 9.25 -8.59
N THR A 290 7.38 10.11 -9.19
CA THR A 290 5.97 10.29 -8.81
C THR A 290 5.19 8.99 -9.01
N ARG A 291 5.39 8.29 -10.12
CA ARG A 291 4.72 7.00 -10.42
C ARG A 291 5.14 5.90 -9.45
N ILE A 292 6.42 5.81 -9.10
CA ILE A 292 6.93 4.85 -8.12
C ILE A 292 6.37 5.13 -6.73
N VAL A 293 6.42 6.39 -6.28
CA VAL A 293 5.94 6.78 -4.95
C VAL A 293 4.44 6.55 -4.82
N ASN A 294 3.64 6.94 -5.81
CA ASN A 294 2.20 6.64 -5.81
C ASN A 294 1.96 5.12 -5.78
N SER A 295 2.66 4.35 -6.61
CA SER A 295 2.56 2.89 -6.61
C SER A 295 2.83 2.31 -5.21
N ILE A 296 3.91 2.74 -4.55
CA ILE A 296 4.28 2.28 -3.20
C ILE A 296 3.22 2.67 -2.18
N VAL A 297 2.93 3.96 -2.05
CA VAL A 297 2.10 4.47 -0.97
C VAL A 297 0.67 3.97 -1.13
N ASP A 298 0.12 4.00 -2.35
CA ASP A 298 -1.26 3.57 -2.61
C ASP A 298 -1.47 2.06 -2.36
N THR A 299 -0.43 1.25 -2.59
CA THR A 299 -0.50 -0.22 -2.39
C THR A 299 -0.14 -0.60 -0.95
N MET A 300 0.97 -0.09 -0.44
CA MET A 300 1.60 -0.54 0.81
C MET A 300 1.15 0.28 2.03
N GLY A 301 0.60 1.47 1.82
CA GLY A 301 0.18 2.40 2.86
C GLY A 301 1.31 3.28 3.39
N ALA A 302 0.93 4.35 4.10
CA ALA A 302 1.86 5.39 4.54
C ALA A 302 3.02 4.88 5.41
N THR A 303 2.75 3.93 6.30
CA THR A 303 3.76 3.46 7.26
C THR A 303 4.68 2.38 6.72
N PHE A 304 4.50 1.89 5.50
CA PHE A 304 5.25 0.70 5.04
C PHE A 304 6.75 0.94 5.01
N VAL A 305 7.21 1.94 4.26
CA VAL A 305 8.65 2.24 4.13
C VAL A 305 9.25 2.52 5.49
N HIS A 306 8.63 3.42 6.27
CA HIS A 306 9.07 3.75 7.63
C HIS A 306 9.21 2.52 8.51
N ARG A 307 8.19 1.66 8.57
CA ARG A 307 8.24 0.43 9.36
C ARG A 307 9.35 -0.50 8.90
N THR A 308 9.54 -0.65 7.59
CA THR A 308 10.58 -1.52 7.04
C THR A 308 11.97 -1.01 7.44
N CYS A 309 12.22 0.30 7.33
CA CYS A 309 13.48 0.89 7.76
C CYS A 309 13.72 0.71 9.27
N VAL A 310 12.68 0.97 10.06
CA VAL A 310 12.68 0.86 11.53
C VAL A 310 12.92 -0.57 12.02
N ASN A 311 12.37 -1.57 11.34
CA ASN A 311 12.41 -2.98 11.78
C ASN A 311 13.57 -3.78 11.16
N HIS A 312 14.17 -3.32 10.06
CA HIS A 312 15.19 -4.09 9.32
C HIS A 312 16.47 -3.32 9.06
N GLY A 313 16.59 -2.08 9.56
CA GLY A 313 17.81 -1.26 9.42
C GLY A 313 18.14 -0.85 7.98
N VAL A 314 17.23 -1.04 7.02
CA VAL A 314 17.41 -0.64 5.62
C VAL A 314 17.06 0.83 5.43
N SER A 315 17.68 1.47 4.43
CA SER A 315 17.32 2.82 4.01
C SER A 315 15.98 2.86 3.25
N PRO A 316 15.31 4.03 3.17
CA PRO A 316 14.12 4.19 2.32
C PRO A 316 14.39 3.81 0.86
N MET A 317 15.60 4.10 0.35
CA MET A 317 16.00 3.79 -1.01
C MET A 317 16.07 2.28 -1.26
N GLU A 318 16.67 1.52 -0.35
CA GLU A 318 16.71 0.07 -0.42
C GLU A 318 15.30 -0.53 -0.37
N CYS A 319 14.42 0.00 0.49
CA CYS A 319 13.03 -0.43 0.55
C CYS A 319 12.29 -0.16 -0.78
N ILE A 320 12.51 0.99 -1.41
CA ILE A 320 11.93 1.31 -2.73
C ILE A 320 12.45 0.33 -3.79
N ARG A 321 13.76 0.09 -3.83
CA ARG A 321 14.39 -0.87 -4.75
C ARG A 321 13.77 -2.26 -4.64
N TYR A 322 13.63 -2.79 -3.43
CA TYR A 322 13.03 -4.10 -3.20
C TYR A 322 11.54 -4.14 -3.50
N TYR A 323 10.80 -3.05 -3.26
CA TYR A 323 9.41 -2.95 -3.70
C TYR A 323 9.28 -3.06 -5.22
N ILE A 324 10.11 -2.34 -5.98
CA ILE A 324 10.07 -2.39 -7.44
C ILE A 324 10.39 -3.81 -7.91
N ALA A 325 11.43 -4.44 -7.36
CA ALA A 325 11.77 -5.84 -7.65
C ALA A 325 10.57 -6.76 -7.40
N ALA A 326 9.92 -6.65 -6.23
CA ALA A 326 8.81 -7.50 -5.84
C ALA A 326 7.59 -7.34 -6.77
N VAL A 327 7.23 -6.11 -7.13
CA VAL A 327 6.15 -5.82 -8.10
C VAL A 327 6.43 -6.50 -9.45
N LYS A 328 7.69 -6.50 -9.87
CA LYS A 328 8.14 -7.04 -11.15
C LYS A 328 8.28 -8.56 -11.16
N ILE A 329 8.74 -9.16 -10.06
CA ILE A 329 8.84 -10.61 -9.89
C ILE A 329 7.44 -11.24 -9.86
N LEU A 330 6.52 -10.66 -9.09
CA LEU A 330 5.15 -11.17 -8.95
C LEU A 330 4.23 -10.84 -10.14
N ARG A 331 4.71 -10.05 -11.12
CA ARG A 331 3.89 -9.46 -12.19
C ARG A 331 2.62 -8.80 -11.63
N PHE A 332 2.80 -7.99 -10.58
CA PHE A 332 1.71 -7.52 -9.70
C PHE A 332 0.64 -6.67 -10.40
N LYS A 333 0.94 -6.07 -11.56
CA LYS A 333 -0.06 -5.38 -12.41
C LYS A 333 -1.23 -6.31 -12.76
N GLY A 334 -0.94 -7.57 -13.10
CA GLY A 334 -1.97 -8.58 -13.41
C GLY A 334 -2.81 -8.96 -12.19
N ILE A 335 -2.17 -9.22 -11.05
CA ILE A 335 -2.87 -9.51 -9.78
C ILE A 335 -3.82 -8.36 -9.43
N ARG A 336 -3.34 -7.10 -9.54
CA ARG A 336 -4.13 -5.91 -9.23
C ARG A 336 -5.36 -5.79 -10.14
N GLU A 337 -5.19 -5.97 -11.45
CA GLU A 337 -6.30 -5.87 -12.40
C GLU A 337 -7.37 -6.93 -12.14
N GLU A 338 -6.94 -8.14 -11.83
CA GLU A 338 -7.85 -9.23 -11.55
C GLU A 338 -8.64 -9.02 -10.25
N THR A 339 -7.99 -8.52 -9.20
CA THR A 339 -8.66 -8.17 -7.94
C THR A 339 -9.57 -6.94 -8.08
N ARG A 340 -9.27 -5.98 -8.96
CA ARG A 340 -10.08 -4.77 -9.15
C ARG A 340 -11.49 -5.07 -9.64
N ARG A 341 -11.71 -6.19 -10.34
CA ARG A 341 -13.06 -6.62 -10.78
C ARG A 341 -14.05 -6.81 -9.63
N PHE A 342 -13.56 -6.97 -8.41
CA PHE A 342 -14.38 -7.10 -7.19
C PHE A 342 -14.65 -5.76 -6.50
N ASP A 343 -14.11 -4.63 -7.00
CA ASP A 343 -14.39 -3.29 -6.48
C ASP A 343 -15.80 -2.83 -6.89
N THR A 344 -16.81 -3.49 -6.31
CA THR A 344 -18.22 -3.21 -6.50
C THR A 344 -18.91 -3.02 -5.16
N TYR A 345 -20.10 -2.44 -5.17
CA TYR A 345 -20.90 -2.25 -3.96
C TYR A 345 -21.08 -3.56 -3.18
N ASP A 346 -21.48 -4.63 -3.86
CA ASP A 346 -21.77 -5.95 -3.26
C ASP A 346 -20.51 -6.70 -2.81
N ASN A 347 -19.39 -6.54 -3.52
CA ASN A 347 -18.16 -7.30 -3.27
C ASN A 347 -17.10 -6.53 -2.49
N ASN A 348 -17.41 -5.34 -1.97
CA ASN A 348 -16.42 -4.46 -1.32
C ASN A 348 -15.60 -5.16 -0.22
N THR A 349 -16.21 -6.06 0.54
CA THR A 349 -15.55 -6.73 1.67
C THR A 349 -14.57 -7.77 1.16
N LEU A 350 -14.96 -8.51 0.12
CA LEU A 350 -14.10 -9.43 -0.60
C LEU A 350 -12.95 -8.67 -1.28
N TYR A 351 -13.22 -7.54 -1.93
CA TYR A 351 -12.19 -6.72 -2.57
C TYR A 351 -11.12 -6.27 -1.56
N LEU A 352 -11.53 -5.77 -0.39
CA LEU A 352 -10.60 -5.36 0.66
C LEU A 352 -9.79 -6.55 1.22
N ASP A 353 -10.37 -7.75 1.31
CA ASP A 353 -9.61 -8.97 1.67
C ASP A 353 -8.57 -9.34 0.60
N LEU A 354 -8.94 -9.29 -0.68
CA LEU A 354 -8.03 -9.54 -1.80
C LEU A 354 -6.90 -8.51 -1.87
N CYS A 355 -7.18 -7.22 -1.60
CA CYS A 355 -6.16 -6.19 -1.45
C CYS A 355 -5.20 -6.51 -0.30
N GLN A 356 -5.73 -7.00 0.84
CA GLN A 356 -4.92 -7.36 1.99
C GLN A 356 -4.06 -8.61 1.74
N LYS A 357 -4.56 -9.59 0.99
CA LYS A 357 -3.79 -10.74 0.50
C LYS A 357 -2.68 -10.31 -0.45
N SER A 358 -3.00 -9.47 -1.43
CA SER A 358 -2.03 -8.88 -2.37
C SER A 358 -0.92 -8.11 -1.67
N TYR A 359 -1.28 -7.32 -0.65
CA TYR A 359 -0.31 -6.64 0.21
C TYR A 359 0.63 -7.62 0.93
N ARG A 360 0.11 -8.72 1.50
CA ARG A 360 0.92 -9.71 2.22
C ARG A 360 1.94 -10.39 1.29
N LEU A 361 1.55 -10.71 0.06
CA LEU A 361 2.47 -11.27 -0.95
C LEU A 361 3.66 -10.34 -1.20
N LEU A 362 3.38 -9.05 -1.42
CA LEU A 362 4.43 -8.05 -1.61
C LEU A 362 5.31 -7.92 -0.37
N VAL A 363 4.73 -7.85 0.83
CA VAL A 363 5.51 -7.77 2.08
C VAL A 363 6.43 -8.99 2.21
N ASN A 364 5.90 -10.21 2.05
CA ASN A 364 6.69 -11.43 2.23
C ASN A 364 7.88 -11.47 1.26
N LEU A 365 7.67 -11.14 -0.01
CA LEU A 365 8.76 -11.07 -0.97
C LEU A 365 9.74 -9.93 -0.68
N ILE A 366 9.27 -8.74 -0.31
CA ILE A 366 10.18 -7.62 0.00
C ILE A 366 11.07 -7.98 1.20
N LEU A 367 10.50 -8.57 2.26
CA LEU A 367 11.26 -8.98 3.43
C LEU A 367 12.23 -10.13 3.11
N TRP A 368 11.82 -11.07 2.25
CA TRP A 368 12.71 -12.10 1.71
C TRP A 368 13.92 -11.47 1.00
N LEU A 369 13.68 -10.53 0.09
CA LEU A 369 14.75 -9.87 -0.66
C LEU A 369 15.69 -9.09 0.27
N ILE A 370 15.16 -8.40 1.29
CA ILE A 370 15.97 -7.70 2.30
C ILE A 370 16.88 -8.67 3.07
N GLY A 371 16.35 -9.83 3.48
CA GLY A 371 17.11 -10.78 4.29
C GLY A 371 18.19 -11.55 3.51
N PHE A 372 17.94 -11.82 2.22
CA PHE A 372 18.80 -12.70 1.40
C PHE A 372 19.69 -11.97 0.41
N HIS A 373 19.42 -10.70 0.12
CA HIS A 373 20.20 -9.89 -0.80
C HIS A 373 20.72 -8.65 -0.12
N LYS A 374 21.98 -8.34 -0.38
CA LYS A 374 22.48 -6.98 -0.15
C LYS A 374 21.96 -6.10 -1.28
N ALA A 375 21.74 -4.81 -1.02
CA ALA A 375 21.28 -3.87 -2.04
C ALA A 375 22.39 -3.48 -3.05
N ASN A 376 23.29 -4.41 -3.37
CA ASN A 376 24.39 -4.23 -4.29
C ASN A 376 24.04 -4.91 -5.61
N GLY A 377 24.27 -4.22 -6.73
CA GLY A 377 24.01 -4.73 -8.08
C GLY A 377 22.71 -4.24 -8.71
N SER A 378 22.55 -4.51 -10.00
CA SER A 378 21.42 -4.06 -10.82
C SER A 378 20.07 -4.62 -10.31
N LEU A 379 19.03 -3.79 -10.32
CA LEU A 379 17.65 -4.21 -10.07
C LEU A 379 17.20 -5.27 -11.09
N MET A 380 17.65 -5.15 -12.33
CA MET A 380 17.30 -6.08 -13.40
C MET A 380 17.90 -7.47 -13.15
N ALA A 381 19.14 -7.55 -12.66
CA ALA A 381 19.74 -8.82 -12.26
C ALA A 381 18.93 -9.51 -11.17
N LEU A 382 18.48 -8.76 -10.15
CA LEU A 382 17.65 -9.29 -9.08
C LEU A 382 16.29 -9.78 -9.58
N ILE A 383 15.66 -9.03 -10.50
CA ILE A 383 14.39 -9.43 -11.12
C ILE A 383 14.56 -10.71 -11.94
N ASN A 384 15.61 -10.79 -12.77
CA ASN A 384 15.90 -11.96 -13.60
C ASN A 384 16.15 -13.22 -12.78
N LEU A 385 16.74 -13.07 -11.60
CA LEU A 385 17.00 -14.19 -10.68
C LEU A 385 15.71 -14.89 -10.21
N TYR A 386 14.60 -14.16 -10.12
CA TYR A 386 13.38 -14.68 -9.47
C TYR A 386 12.16 -14.73 -10.38
N ARG A 387 12.00 -13.85 -11.37
CA ARG A 387 10.71 -13.68 -12.08
C ARG A 387 10.23 -14.96 -12.77
N GLU A 388 11.07 -15.56 -13.60
CA GLU A 388 10.68 -16.77 -14.34
C GLU A 388 10.71 -18.01 -13.44
N SER A 389 11.69 -18.10 -12.53
CA SER A 389 11.75 -19.17 -11.53
C SER A 389 10.51 -19.22 -10.64
N TYR A 390 10.01 -18.07 -10.20
CA TYR A 390 8.78 -17.97 -9.43
C TYR A 390 7.56 -18.44 -10.23
N THR A 391 7.48 -18.07 -11.51
CA THR A 391 6.39 -18.53 -12.39
C THR A 391 6.43 -20.06 -12.53
N ASN A 392 7.60 -20.63 -12.83
CA ASN A 392 7.77 -22.08 -13.00
C ASN A 392 7.48 -22.87 -11.72
N VAL A 393 7.93 -22.37 -10.56
CA VAL A 393 7.69 -23.01 -9.26
C VAL A 393 6.21 -22.94 -8.88
N ILE A 394 5.53 -21.82 -9.11
CA ILE A 394 4.08 -21.71 -8.85
C ILE A 394 3.28 -22.66 -9.75
N GLU A 395 3.67 -22.84 -11.02
CA GLU A 395 2.97 -23.72 -11.95
C GLU A 395 3.13 -25.21 -11.59
N SER A 396 4.29 -25.59 -11.06
CA SER A 396 4.63 -26.96 -10.64
C SER A 396 4.50 -27.20 -9.13
N LEU A 397 3.92 -26.27 -8.38
CA LEU A 397 3.97 -26.27 -6.92
C LEU A 397 3.41 -27.56 -6.29
N ASP A 398 2.35 -28.12 -6.88
CA ASP A 398 1.71 -29.35 -6.40
C ASP A 398 2.67 -30.54 -6.26
N SER A 399 3.70 -30.64 -7.11
CA SER A 399 4.68 -31.74 -7.08
C SER A 399 5.87 -31.47 -6.15
N LEU A 400 6.03 -30.23 -5.71
CA LEU A 400 7.14 -29.79 -4.84
C LEU A 400 6.77 -29.84 -3.35
N LEU A 401 5.48 -29.95 -3.03
CA LEU A 401 4.98 -29.88 -1.66
C LEU A 401 4.83 -31.27 -1.01
N PRO A 402 5.09 -31.38 0.30
CA PRO A 402 4.65 -32.54 1.08
C PRO A 402 3.15 -32.75 0.97
N TYR A 403 2.69 -33.99 1.13
CA TYR A 403 1.29 -34.39 0.93
C TYR A 403 0.30 -33.49 1.68
N ASP A 404 0.49 -33.28 2.98
CA ASP A 404 -0.44 -32.48 3.81
C ASP A 404 -0.48 -31.01 3.39
N THR A 405 0.67 -30.44 3.02
CA THR A 405 0.77 -29.06 2.55
C THR A 405 0.14 -28.91 1.16
N CYS A 406 0.33 -29.90 0.28
CA CYS A 406 -0.30 -29.96 -1.04
C CYS A 406 -1.84 -30.03 -0.91
N LEU A 407 -2.36 -30.81 0.04
CA LEU A 407 -3.80 -30.89 0.32
C LEU A 407 -4.37 -29.51 0.73
N ARG A 408 -3.75 -28.85 1.71
CA ARG A 408 -4.16 -27.50 2.15
C ARG A 408 -4.05 -26.46 1.03
N PHE A 409 -3.01 -26.55 0.20
CA PHE A 409 -2.85 -25.69 -0.97
C PHE A 409 -4.00 -25.88 -1.97
N LYS A 410 -4.34 -27.14 -2.31
CA LYS A 410 -5.42 -27.47 -3.25
C LYS A 410 -6.81 -27.04 -2.75
N GLU A 411 -7.07 -27.16 -1.44
CA GLU A 411 -8.29 -26.65 -0.83
C GLU A 411 -8.43 -25.13 -0.99
N LYS A 412 -7.34 -24.39 -0.71
CA LYS A 412 -7.31 -22.93 -0.89
C LYS A 412 -7.42 -22.53 -2.34
N LEU A 413 -6.69 -23.20 -3.23
CA LEU A 413 -6.77 -22.97 -4.67
C LEU A 413 -8.22 -23.12 -5.15
N SER A 414 -8.89 -24.21 -4.76
CA SER A 414 -10.29 -24.45 -5.08
C SER A 414 -11.20 -23.34 -4.53
N SER A 415 -10.95 -22.86 -3.32
CA SER A 415 -11.72 -21.75 -2.73
C SER A 415 -11.57 -20.44 -3.49
N VAL A 416 -10.36 -20.14 -3.97
CA VAL A 416 -10.07 -18.90 -4.71
C VAL A 416 -10.58 -18.98 -6.14
N LEU A 417 -10.45 -20.13 -6.80
CA LEU A 417 -11.02 -20.37 -8.13
C LEU A 417 -12.54 -20.19 -8.16
N ARG A 418 -13.25 -20.61 -7.11
CA ARG A 418 -14.71 -20.41 -6.97
C ARG A 418 -15.13 -18.94 -6.98
N LEU A 419 -14.21 -18.00 -6.72
CA LEU A 419 -14.47 -16.56 -6.82
C LEU A 419 -14.44 -16.04 -8.27
N GLY A 420 -14.02 -16.86 -9.25
CA GLY A 420 -13.82 -16.44 -10.63
C GLY A 420 -12.47 -15.73 -10.88
N ILE A 421 -11.53 -15.88 -9.95
CA ILE A 421 -10.12 -15.51 -10.11
C ILE A 421 -9.47 -16.59 -11.01
N GLY A 422 -8.80 -16.14 -12.06
CA GLY A 422 -8.03 -16.94 -12.99
C GLY A 422 -6.92 -17.74 -12.31
N GLU A 423 -6.61 -18.89 -12.91
CA GLU A 423 -5.83 -19.96 -12.28
C GLU A 423 -4.46 -19.49 -11.76
N ARG A 424 -3.75 -18.67 -12.52
CA ARG A 424 -2.43 -18.16 -12.12
C ARG A 424 -2.49 -17.35 -10.81
N VAL A 425 -3.40 -16.37 -10.73
CA VAL A 425 -3.52 -15.53 -9.53
C VAL A 425 -4.13 -16.34 -8.38
N ALA A 426 -5.01 -17.28 -8.68
CA ALA A 426 -5.54 -18.20 -7.68
C ALA A 426 -4.45 -19.06 -7.03
N LYS A 427 -3.51 -19.61 -7.82
CA LYS A 427 -2.33 -20.34 -7.31
C LYS A 427 -1.46 -19.44 -6.44
N ILE A 428 -1.18 -18.21 -6.87
CA ILE A 428 -0.41 -17.24 -6.10
C ILE A 428 -1.08 -16.91 -4.74
N PHE A 429 -2.40 -16.72 -4.70
CA PHE A 429 -3.10 -16.48 -3.45
C PHE A 429 -3.17 -17.73 -2.56
N ALA A 430 -3.35 -18.91 -3.15
CA ALA A 430 -3.38 -20.17 -2.42
C ALA A 430 -2.01 -20.52 -1.81
N SER A 431 -0.91 -20.10 -2.44
CA SER A 431 0.46 -20.34 -1.98
C SER A 431 0.96 -19.33 -0.94
N ALA A 432 0.13 -18.37 -0.51
CA ALA A 432 0.58 -17.26 0.34
C ALA A 432 1.21 -17.69 1.68
N GLU A 433 0.77 -18.81 2.26
CA GLU A 433 1.31 -19.34 3.52
C GLU A 433 2.69 -19.98 3.38
N ILE A 434 3.00 -20.50 2.20
CA ILE A 434 4.27 -21.16 1.86
C ILE A 434 5.14 -20.27 0.95
N ALA A 435 4.82 -18.97 0.89
CA ALA A 435 5.51 -18.02 0.02
C ALA A 435 7.01 -17.94 0.34
N SER A 436 7.37 -17.98 1.62
CA SER A 436 8.78 -18.00 2.04
C SER A 436 9.50 -19.24 1.51
N ASP A 437 8.90 -20.42 1.65
CA ASP A 437 9.49 -21.70 1.22
C ASP A 437 9.69 -21.73 -0.31
N ILE A 438 8.76 -21.16 -1.08
CA ILE A 438 8.91 -21.01 -2.53
C ILE A 438 10.18 -20.23 -2.89
N PHE A 439 10.45 -19.11 -2.19
CA PHE A 439 11.64 -18.32 -2.47
C PHE A 439 12.93 -19.00 -2.00
N GLU A 440 12.86 -19.83 -0.95
CA GLU A 440 13.96 -20.69 -0.51
C GLU A 440 14.31 -21.74 -1.56
N TYR A 441 13.31 -22.42 -2.12
CA TYR A 441 13.51 -23.43 -3.17
C TYR A 441 14.18 -22.81 -4.41
N ILE A 442 13.71 -21.64 -4.83
CA ILE A 442 14.30 -20.89 -5.95
C ILE A 442 15.73 -20.49 -5.63
N TRP A 443 15.99 -19.96 -4.43
CA TRP A 443 17.32 -19.53 -4.04
C TRP A 443 18.30 -20.71 -3.98
N ILE A 444 17.91 -21.82 -3.35
CA ILE A 444 18.72 -23.05 -3.28
C ILE A 444 19.02 -23.57 -4.69
N SER A 445 18.01 -23.61 -5.56
CA SER A 445 18.19 -24.02 -6.97
C SER A 445 19.20 -23.12 -7.69
N ASN A 446 19.06 -21.81 -7.56
CA ASN A 446 19.94 -20.84 -8.22
C ASN A 446 21.39 -20.89 -7.70
N GLN A 447 21.60 -21.16 -6.41
CA GLN A 447 22.95 -21.25 -5.82
C GLN A 447 23.63 -22.61 -6.05
N SER A 448 22.86 -23.69 -6.09
CA SER A 448 23.40 -25.06 -6.25
C SER A 448 23.45 -25.56 -7.69
N GLY A 449 22.67 -24.96 -8.59
CA GLY A 449 22.46 -25.44 -9.96
C GLY A 449 21.51 -26.65 -10.07
N ALA A 450 20.93 -27.11 -8.96
CA ALA A 450 19.98 -28.21 -8.97
C ALA A 450 18.58 -27.78 -9.42
N ASN A 451 17.77 -28.76 -9.87
CA ASN A 451 16.37 -28.53 -10.21
C ASN A 451 15.51 -28.24 -8.95
N TYR A 452 14.31 -27.68 -9.16
CA TYR A 452 13.42 -27.29 -8.06
C TYR A 452 12.97 -28.46 -7.17
N GLN A 453 12.85 -29.68 -7.71
CA GLN A 453 12.48 -30.86 -6.93
C GLN A 453 13.57 -31.19 -5.90
N THR A 454 14.83 -31.26 -6.35
CA THR A 454 15.97 -31.53 -5.48
C THR A 454 16.14 -30.43 -4.43
N SER A 455 15.96 -29.16 -4.82
CA SER A 455 16.02 -28.02 -3.89
C SER A 455 14.93 -28.08 -2.83
N ALA A 456 13.68 -28.32 -3.23
CA ALA A 456 12.56 -28.43 -2.32
C ALA A 456 12.73 -29.62 -1.36
N GLN A 457 13.06 -30.81 -1.89
CA GLN A 457 13.24 -32.00 -1.06
C GLN A 457 14.39 -31.85 -0.07
N THR A 458 15.54 -31.30 -0.49
CA THR A 458 16.69 -31.11 0.41
C THR A 458 16.36 -30.09 1.50
N HIS A 459 15.66 -29.01 1.16
CA HIS A 459 15.20 -28.03 2.13
C HIS A 459 14.25 -28.66 3.16
N LEU A 460 13.25 -29.40 2.70
CA LEU A 460 12.28 -30.10 3.56
C LEU A 460 12.98 -31.07 4.50
N ASN A 461 13.96 -31.84 4.01
CA ASN A 461 14.74 -32.76 4.83
C ASN A 461 15.44 -32.02 5.99
N PHE A 462 16.02 -30.84 5.76
CA PHE A 462 16.59 -30.02 6.83
C PHE A 462 15.52 -29.49 7.80
N VAL A 463 14.41 -28.96 7.28
CA VAL A 463 13.30 -28.45 8.12
C VAL A 463 12.77 -29.54 9.05
N GLU A 464 12.56 -30.75 8.52
CA GLU A 464 12.09 -31.90 9.29
C GLU A 464 13.15 -32.39 10.29
N ALA A 465 14.40 -32.53 9.86
CA ALA A 465 15.47 -33.06 10.70
C ALA A 465 15.76 -32.14 11.92
N PHE A 466 15.67 -30.82 11.73
CA PHE A 466 15.76 -29.83 12.80
C PHE A 466 14.47 -29.67 13.61
N GLY A 467 13.30 -30.09 13.11
CA GLY A 467 12.00 -29.92 13.78
C GLY A 467 11.39 -28.52 13.61
N LEU A 468 11.72 -27.80 12.55
CA LEU A 468 11.33 -26.40 12.34
C LEU A 468 9.88 -26.21 11.87
N SER A 469 9.19 -27.28 11.44
CA SER A 469 7.83 -27.22 10.90
C SER A 469 6.83 -26.56 11.86
N MET A 470 6.91 -26.87 13.16
CA MET A 470 6.04 -26.28 14.18
C MET A 470 6.32 -24.79 14.38
N LEU A 471 7.59 -24.39 14.37
CA LEU A 471 7.98 -22.99 14.46
C LEU A 471 7.44 -22.21 13.26
N TYR A 472 7.62 -22.71 12.04
CA TYR A 472 7.16 -22.01 10.84
C TYR A 472 5.64 -21.88 10.79
N THR A 473 4.91 -22.92 11.20
CA THR A 473 3.44 -22.92 11.24
C THR A 473 2.91 -21.91 12.26
N ASN A 474 3.50 -21.86 13.46
CA ASN A 474 3.01 -21.04 14.57
C ASN A 474 3.69 -19.67 14.66
N PHE A 475 4.60 -19.33 13.74
CA PHE A 475 5.39 -18.10 13.80
C PHE A 475 4.52 -16.83 13.90
N SER A 476 3.39 -16.83 13.21
CA SER A 476 2.47 -15.67 13.20
C SER A 476 1.71 -15.47 14.50
N GLU A 477 1.71 -16.45 15.41
CA GLU A 477 1.05 -16.42 16.71
C GLU A 477 1.96 -15.92 17.83
N ILE A 478 3.26 -15.75 17.55
CA ILE A 478 4.25 -15.27 18.52
C ILE A 478 3.90 -13.83 18.92
N SER A 479 3.54 -13.64 20.18
CA SER A 479 3.24 -12.33 20.74
C SER A 479 4.52 -11.50 20.90
N VAL A 480 4.47 -10.24 20.45
CA VAL A 480 5.54 -9.26 20.66
C VAL A 480 4.99 -8.07 21.42
N THR A 481 5.70 -7.62 22.46
CA THR A 481 5.27 -6.52 23.34
C THR A 481 5.84 -5.17 22.91
N GLY A 482 6.82 -5.15 22.01
CA GLY A 482 7.47 -3.92 21.55
C GLY A 482 8.26 -4.05 20.25
N ARG A 483 8.78 -2.91 19.79
CA ARG A 483 9.56 -2.80 18.55
C ARG A 483 10.78 -3.72 18.52
N TRP A 484 11.57 -3.73 19.60
CA TRP A 484 12.82 -4.50 19.66
C TRP A 484 12.59 -6.01 19.62
N GLU A 485 11.57 -6.50 20.31
CA GLU A 485 11.17 -7.91 20.24
C GLU A 485 10.70 -8.30 18.84
N ASN A 486 9.98 -7.40 18.16
CA ASN A 486 9.54 -7.60 16.80
C ASN A 486 10.72 -7.67 15.82
N GLU A 487 11.66 -6.73 15.93
CA GLU A 487 12.90 -6.72 15.13
C GLU A 487 13.75 -7.98 15.36
N LEU A 488 13.96 -8.36 16.62
CA LEU A 488 14.67 -9.60 16.97
C LEU A 488 13.98 -10.81 16.34
N LEU A 489 12.65 -10.93 16.51
CA LEU A 489 11.88 -12.07 16.02
C LEU A 489 12.03 -12.28 14.51
N TYR A 490 11.83 -11.22 13.71
CA TYR A 490 11.90 -11.34 12.25
C TYR A 490 13.33 -11.47 11.73
N THR A 491 14.30 -10.78 12.34
CA THR A 491 15.72 -10.89 11.96
C THR A 491 16.24 -12.30 12.26
N SER A 492 15.92 -12.84 13.44
CA SER A 492 16.30 -14.20 13.81
C SER A 492 15.62 -15.26 12.95
N LEU A 493 14.34 -15.10 12.57
CA LEU A 493 13.72 -16.02 11.60
C LEU A 493 14.43 -15.99 10.25
N ALA A 494 14.81 -14.80 9.75
CA ALA A 494 15.54 -14.69 8.49
C ALA A 494 16.91 -15.37 8.57
N GLU A 495 17.63 -15.25 9.70
CA GLU A 495 18.90 -15.95 9.94
C GLU A 495 18.73 -17.46 9.99
N ILE A 496 17.68 -17.96 10.66
CA ILE A 496 17.33 -19.39 10.68
C ILE A 496 17.14 -19.90 9.25
N ARG A 497 16.24 -19.27 8.50
CA ARG A 497 15.90 -19.65 7.13
C ARG A 497 17.12 -19.61 6.22
N LYS A 498 17.96 -18.58 6.33
CA LYS A 498 19.19 -18.45 5.57
C LYS A 498 20.20 -19.55 5.89
N GLY A 499 20.37 -19.88 7.17
CA GLY A 499 21.26 -20.96 7.59
C GLY A 499 20.83 -22.33 7.03
N ILE A 500 19.52 -22.61 7.05
CA ILE A 500 18.95 -23.82 6.44
C ILE A 500 19.21 -23.86 4.93
N CYS A 501 18.97 -22.75 4.22
CA CYS A 501 19.20 -22.66 2.79
C CYS A 501 20.68 -22.89 2.43
N GLU A 502 21.61 -22.28 3.16
CA GLU A 502 23.06 -22.43 2.93
C GLU A 502 23.52 -23.89 3.15
N MET A 503 23.03 -24.55 4.21
CA MET A 503 23.29 -25.99 4.41
C MET A 503 22.69 -26.84 3.29
N ALA A 504 21.47 -26.53 2.82
CA ALA A 504 20.85 -27.24 1.71
C ALA A 504 21.67 -27.14 0.41
N VAL A 505 22.21 -25.95 0.10
CA VAL A 505 23.10 -25.75 -1.06
C VAL A 505 24.35 -26.63 -0.94
N THR A 506 25.02 -26.63 0.21
CA THR A 506 26.23 -27.44 0.43
C THR A 506 25.93 -28.95 0.43
N ALA A 507 24.78 -29.36 0.96
CA ALA A 507 24.33 -30.75 0.90
C ALA A 507 24.15 -31.21 -0.55
N ILE A 508 23.53 -30.39 -1.40
CA ILE A 508 23.37 -30.66 -2.83
C ILE A 508 24.73 -30.76 -3.53
N GLN A 509 25.61 -29.77 -3.32
CA GLN A 509 26.93 -29.72 -3.97
C GLN A 509 27.83 -30.89 -3.56
N SER A 510 27.68 -31.39 -2.33
CA SER A 510 28.43 -32.55 -1.82
C SER A 510 27.72 -33.90 -1.99
N GLY A 511 26.52 -33.94 -2.59
CA GLY A 511 25.73 -35.16 -2.77
C GLY A 511 25.14 -35.75 -1.49
N ARG A 512 25.13 -35.00 -0.38
CA ARG A 512 24.66 -35.43 0.95
C ARG A 512 23.22 -34.97 1.23
N THR A 513 22.31 -35.23 0.29
CA THR A 513 20.92 -34.70 0.34
C THR A 513 19.90 -35.61 1.01
N SER A 514 20.24 -36.87 1.27
CA SER A 514 19.31 -37.83 1.86
C SER A 514 18.97 -37.49 3.32
N GLN A 515 17.74 -37.78 3.73
CA GLN A 515 17.28 -37.57 5.11
C GLN A 515 18.25 -38.17 6.13
N GLY A 516 18.67 -39.41 5.93
CA GLY A 516 19.62 -40.08 6.84
C GLY A 516 21.00 -39.43 6.91
N ALA A 517 21.50 -38.81 5.83
CA ALA A 517 22.77 -38.09 5.86
C ALA A 517 22.66 -36.80 6.68
N ILE A 518 21.55 -36.09 6.54
CA ILE A 518 21.26 -34.85 7.29
C ILE A 518 21.04 -35.18 8.77
N GLU A 519 20.25 -36.20 9.10
CA GLU A 519 20.03 -36.66 10.47
C GLU A 519 21.33 -37.12 11.14
N LYS A 520 22.21 -37.80 10.40
CA LYS A 520 23.54 -38.17 10.89
C LYS A 520 24.34 -36.93 11.28
N PHE A 521 24.34 -35.88 10.46
CA PHE A 521 24.99 -34.62 10.82
C PHE A 521 24.39 -34.01 12.09
N ILE A 522 23.05 -33.91 12.20
CA ILE A 522 22.40 -33.37 13.40
C ILE A 522 22.77 -34.18 14.65
N SER A 523 22.92 -35.50 14.54
CA SER A 523 23.36 -36.36 15.65
C SER A 523 24.83 -36.17 16.06
N GLN A 524 25.63 -35.50 15.24
CA GLN A 524 27.06 -35.26 15.48
C GLN A 524 27.37 -33.82 15.87
N SER A 525 26.56 -32.85 15.41
CA SER A 525 26.69 -31.43 15.72
C SER A 525 25.98 -31.06 17.04
N ASP A 526 26.74 -30.60 18.03
CA ASP A 526 26.16 -30.18 19.32
C ASP A 526 25.23 -28.96 19.19
N PRO A 527 25.55 -27.92 18.40
CA PRO A 527 24.60 -26.85 18.10
C PRO A 527 23.30 -27.37 17.46
N ALA A 528 23.39 -28.32 16.52
CA ALA A 528 22.19 -28.88 15.88
C ALA A 528 21.31 -29.68 16.83
N LYS A 529 21.90 -30.47 17.74
CA LYS A 529 21.15 -31.17 18.81
C LYS A 529 20.43 -30.19 19.71
N ARG A 530 21.07 -29.07 20.06
CA ARG A 530 20.46 -28.03 20.91
C ARG A 530 19.24 -27.40 20.25
N VAL A 531 19.31 -27.10 18.94
CA VAL A 531 18.13 -26.62 18.17
C VAL A 531 16.98 -27.61 18.30
N LYS A 532 17.24 -28.89 18.06
CA LYS A 532 16.22 -29.95 18.13
C LYS A 532 15.64 -30.09 19.54
N SER A 533 16.49 -30.05 20.57
CA SER A 533 16.07 -30.08 21.98
C SER A 533 15.12 -28.93 22.29
N LEU A 534 15.53 -27.69 22.00
CA LEU A 534 14.76 -26.47 22.26
C LEU A 534 13.40 -26.43 21.53
N LEU A 535 13.31 -27.06 20.36
CA LEU A 535 12.06 -27.17 19.60
C LEU A 535 11.15 -28.33 20.07
N SER A 536 11.72 -29.30 20.78
CA SER A 536 10.99 -30.46 21.30
C SER A 536 10.50 -30.29 22.74
N GLU A 537 11.04 -29.32 23.48
CA GLU A 537 10.57 -28.99 24.82
C GLU A 537 9.16 -28.40 24.76
N PRO A 538 8.18 -28.95 25.49
CA PRO A 538 6.85 -28.35 25.59
C PRO A 538 6.99 -27.02 26.34
N THR A 539 6.82 -25.91 25.62
CA THR A 539 6.76 -24.60 26.27
C THR A 539 5.31 -24.32 26.68
N ASP A 540 5.04 -24.26 27.98
CA ASP A 540 3.74 -23.83 28.53
C ASP A 540 3.31 -22.44 28.02
N THR A 541 4.25 -21.66 27.49
CA THR A 541 4.07 -20.29 26.97
C THR A 541 4.20 -20.15 25.45
N GLY A 542 4.41 -21.24 24.70
CA GLY A 542 4.66 -21.19 23.24
C GLY A 542 6.04 -20.59 22.86
N PHE A 543 6.24 -20.28 21.58
CA PHE A 543 7.47 -19.67 21.07
C PHE A 543 7.58 -18.19 21.49
N THR A 544 8.78 -17.73 21.89
CA THR A 544 9.05 -16.34 22.26
C THR A 544 10.13 -15.72 21.38
N PRO A 545 10.17 -14.38 21.19
CA PRO A 545 11.23 -13.71 20.42
C PRO A 545 12.65 -14.06 20.88
N SER A 546 12.87 -14.17 22.20
CA SER A 546 14.16 -14.58 22.77
C SER A 546 14.55 -16.00 22.39
N LEU A 547 13.61 -16.94 22.42
CA LEU A 547 13.86 -18.33 21.98
C LEU A 547 14.24 -18.36 20.50
N ILE A 548 13.57 -17.59 19.65
CA ILE A 548 13.90 -17.52 18.21
C ILE A 548 15.32 -16.96 18.01
N GLY A 549 15.72 -15.97 18.80
CA GLY A 549 17.09 -15.46 18.80
C GLY A 549 18.15 -16.49 19.19
N ILE A 550 17.84 -17.36 20.16
CA ILE A 550 18.73 -18.47 20.54
C ILE A 550 18.81 -19.50 19.41
N LEU A 551 17.67 -19.90 18.85
CA LEU A 551 17.60 -20.85 17.74
C LEU A 551 18.40 -20.36 16.52
N ALA A 552 18.28 -19.07 16.19
CA ALA A 552 19.06 -18.46 15.12
C ALA A 552 20.55 -18.62 15.33
N ARG A 553 21.07 -18.28 16.52
CA ARG A 553 22.50 -18.44 16.84
C ARG A 553 22.96 -19.90 16.72
N GLN A 554 22.19 -20.84 17.26
CA GLN A 554 22.53 -22.26 17.21
C GLN A 554 22.49 -22.82 15.77
N ILE A 555 21.57 -22.35 14.93
CA ILE A 555 21.55 -22.71 13.50
C ILE A 555 22.74 -22.11 12.76
N GLN A 556 23.18 -20.89 13.09
CA GLN A 556 24.36 -20.29 12.49
C GLN A 556 25.64 -21.07 12.85
N GLU A 557 25.76 -21.52 14.10
CA GLU A 557 26.86 -22.39 14.57
C GLU A 557 26.82 -23.76 13.87
N ALA A 558 25.65 -24.42 13.83
CA ALA A 558 25.46 -25.69 13.12
C ALA A 558 25.79 -25.56 11.62
N ARG A 559 25.36 -24.46 10.98
CA ARG A 559 25.73 -24.18 9.59
C ARG A 559 27.24 -24.11 9.43
N SER A 560 27.93 -23.34 10.27
CA SER A 560 29.39 -23.24 10.20
C SER A 560 30.08 -24.60 10.34
N GLU A 561 29.60 -25.49 11.20
CA GLU A 561 30.09 -26.87 11.29
C GLU A 561 29.77 -27.71 10.04
N PHE A 562 28.59 -27.55 9.44
CA PHE A 562 28.19 -28.29 8.25
C PHE A 562 28.98 -27.90 6.98
N LEU A 563 29.40 -26.63 6.91
CA LEU A 563 30.15 -26.09 5.78
C LEU A 563 31.63 -26.50 5.79
N LEU A 564 32.16 -26.93 6.93
CA LEU A 564 33.50 -27.50 7.09
C LEU A 564 33.50 -28.99 6.72
#